data_AF-A0A0C9YHE5-F1
#
_entry.id   AF-A0A0C9YHE5-F1
#
_cell.length_a   1.000
_cell.length_b   1.000
_cell.length_c   1.000
_cell.angle_alpha   90.00
_cell.angle_beta   90.00
_cell.angle_gamma   90.00
#
_symmetry.space_group_name_H-M   'P 1'
#
loop_
_entity.id
_entity.type
_entity.pdbx_description
1 polymer ?
#
loop_
_entity_poly.entity_id
_entity_poly.type
_entity_poly.pdbx_seq_one_letter_code
_entity_poly.pdbx_strand_id
1 'polypeptide(L)'
;RNIVLVDTPGCNNSFMTDSQVLAEIAWWLITAYAKNIKLNGMPYFHPISDYEIRERMSRNYSIFKELCGKDNCKNVIFVTTMWDRVSEEVGSEREQDLHSDFCWWEMISLGSNHSPLQRDYKISSEHH
;
A
#
# COMPACT_ATOMS: atom_id res chain seq x y z
N ARG A 1 5.22 -20.10 -11.85
CA ARG A 1 5.83 -18.77 -11.57
C ARG A 1 6.14 -18.73 -10.08
N ASN A 2 7.34 -18.31 -9.68
CA ASN A 2 7.68 -18.12 -8.27
C ASN A 2 7.36 -16.68 -7.89
N ILE A 3 6.56 -16.50 -6.83
CA ILE A 3 6.20 -15.19 -6.29
C ILE A 3 6.86 -15.10 -4.92
N VAL A 4 7.58 -14.01 -4.67
CA VAL A 4 8.17 -13.70 -3.36
C VAL A 4 7.45 -12.46 -2.86
N LEU A 5 6.69 -12.61 -1.78
CA LEU A 5 6.08 -11.48 -1.07
C LEU A 5 6.97 -11.15 0.12
N VAL A 6 7.35 -9.89 0.24
CA VAL A 6 8.17 -9.39 1.34
C VAL A 6 7.30 -8.46 2.14
N ASP A 7 6.98 -8.89 3.35
CA ASP A 7 6.32 -8.04 4.33
C ASP A 7 7.38 -7.17 4.99
N THR A 8 7.12 -5.87 5.13
CA THR A 8 8.04 -4.89 5.73
C THR A 8 7.67 -4.69 7.20
N PRO A 9 8.32 -5.37 8.16
CA PRO A 9 7.86 -5.39 9.55
C PRO A 9 8.04 -4.03 10.25
N GLY A 10 8.90 -3.16 9.71
CA GLY A 10 9.34 -1.91 10.34
C GLY A 10 8.38 -0.72 10.21
N CYS A 11 7.45 -0.73 9.25
CA CYS A 11 6.59 0.44 9.00
C CYS A 11 5.68 0.75 10.20
N ASN A 12 5.21 -0.27 10.93
CA ASN A 12 4.30 -0.08 12.06
C ASN A 12 4.99 -0.12 13.43
N ASN A 13 6.32 -0.12 13.48
CA ASN A 13 7.07 -0.23 14.73
C ASN A 13 7.45 1.16 15.26
N SER A 14 6.83 1.59 16.38
CA SER A 14 7.05 2.90 17.01
C SER A 14 8.47 3.12 17.55
N PHE A 15 9.33 2.09 17.53
CA PHE A 15 10.70 2.14 18.06
C PHE A 15 11.78 2.37 16.99
N MET A 16 11.45 2.30 15.70
CA MET A 16 12.41 2.52 14.60
C MET A 16 12.21 3.92 14.00
N THR A 17 13.30 4.64 13.71
CA THR A 17 13.23 5.89 12.97
C THR A 17 12.94 5.64 11.49
N ASP A 18 12.43 6.66 10.79
CA ASP A 18 12.10 6.58 9.35
C ASP A 18 13.32 6.13 8.55
N SER A 19 14.48 6.71 8.84
CA SER A 19 15.77 6.36 8.22
C SER A 19 16.18 4.91 8.45
N GLN A 20 15.84 4.30 9.60
CA GLN A 20 16.15 2.90 9.88
C GLN A 20 15.25 1.97 9.06
N VAL A 21 13.96 2.28 8.97
CA VAL A 21 13.02 1.50 8.13
C VAL A 21 13.44 1.55 6.66
N LEU A 22 13.79 2.74 6.17
CA LEU A 22 14.31 2.93 4.81
C LEU A 22 15.60 2.14 4.57
N ALA A 23 16.53 2.16 5.51
CA ALA A 23 17.81 1.46 5.39
C ALA A 23 17.63 -0.07 5.32
N GLU A 24 16.76 -0.64 6.15
CA GLU A 24 16.45 -2.08 6.12
C GLU A 24 15.85 -2.51 4.78
N ILE A 25 14.90 -1.75 4.26
CA ILE A 25 14.25 -2.05 2.97
C ILE A 25 15.25 -1.89 1.82
N ALA A 26 16.07 -0.83 1.83
CA ALA A 26 17.12 -0.62 0.84
C ALA A 26 18.15 -1.76 0.85
N TRP A 27 18.59 -2.20 2.04
CA TRP A 27 19.52 -3.31 2.19
C TRP A 27 18.95 -4.63 1.67
N TRP A 28 17.66 -4.89 1.96
CA TRP A 28 16.96 -6.03 1.42
C TRP A 28 16.89 -5.99 -0.12
N LEU A 29 16.54 -4.84 -0.70
CA LEU A 29 16.48 -4.65 -2.15
C LEU A 29 17.84 -4.88 -2.81
N ILE A 30 18.93 -4.32 -2.26
CA ILE A 30 20.30 -4.53 -2.75
C ILE A 30 20.63 -6.04 -2.75
N THR A 31 20.30 -6.74 -1.66
CA THR A 31 20.56 -8.18 -1.52
C THR A 31 19.74 -9.00 -2.51
N ALA A 32 18.49 -8.62 -2.78
CA ALA A 32 17.62 -9.27 -3.76
C ALA A 32 18.14 -9.07 -5.19
N TYR A 33 18.52 -7.84 -5.55
CA TYR A 33 19.09 -7.54 -6.87
C TYR A 33 20.42 -8.26 -7.11
N ALA A 34 21.28 -8.39 -6.09
CA ALA A 34 22.52 -9.19 -6.17
C ALA A 34 22.24 -10.67 -6.48
N LYS A 35 21.05 -11.18 -6.15
CA LYS A 35 20.58 -12.53 -6.46
C LYS A 35 19.76 -12.62 -7.75
N ASN A 36 19.78 -11.59 -8.59
CA ASN A 36 18.96 -11.47 -9.82
C ASN A 36 17.45 -11.56 -9.58
N ILE A 37 16.97 -11.24 -8.37
CA ILE A 37 15.54 -11.10 -8.08
C ILE A 37 15.14 -9.68 -8.46
N LYS A 38 14.20 -9.54 -9.39
CA LYS A 38 13.67 -8.24 -9.83
C LYS A 38 12.43 -7.89 -9.03
N LEU A 39 12.30 -6.63 -8.64
CA LEU A 39 11.06 -6.09 -8.09
C LEU A 39 10.07 -5.87 -9.23
N ASN A 40 8.93 -6.55 -9.18
CA ASN A 40 7.88 -6.46 -10.21
C ASN A 40 6.68 -5.61 -9.80
N GLY A 41 6.54 -5.29 -8.51
CA GLY A 41 5.46 -4.45 -8.00
C GLY A 41 5.62 -4.17 -6.51
N MET A 42 5.02 -3.06 -6.05
CA MET A 42 5.00 -2.64 -4.65
C MET A 42 3.56 -2.33 -4.24
N PRO A 43 2.84 -3.30 -3.67
CA PRO A 43 1.51 -3.04 -3.13
C PRO A 43 1.61 -2.24 -1.83
N TYR A 44 0.82 -1.16 -1.72
CA TYR A 44 0.63 -0.40 -0.47
C TYR A 44 -0.79 -0.67 0.04
N PHE A 45 -0.91 -1.29 1.20
CA PHE A 45 -2.20 -1.63 1.79
C PHE A 45 -2.67 -0.52 2.74
N HIS A 46 -3.92 -0.10 2.56
CA HIS A 46 -4.56 0.89 3.42
C HIS A 46 -5.96 0.42 3.85
N PRO A 47 -6.30 0.38 5.15
CA PRO A 47 -7.65 0.06 5.59
C PRO A 47 -8.61 1.23 5.29
N ILE A 48 -9.65 1.02 4.48
CA ILE A 48 -10.67 2.05 4.21
C ILE A 48 -11.47 2.42 5.48
N SER A 49 -11.46 1.51 6.47
CA SER A 49 -12.05 1.75 7.78
C SER A 49 -11.30 2.77 8.61
N ASP A 50 -10.05 3.05 8.28
CA ASP A 50 -9.26 4.07 8.96
C ASP A 50 -9.70 5.48 8.52
N TYR A 51 -9.84 6.38 9.48
CA TYR A 51 -10.25 7.77 9.24
C TYR A 51 -9.05 8.73 9.27
N GLU A 52 -7.87 8.26 9.67
CA GLU A 52 -6.68 9.09 9.88
C GLU A 52 -6.17 9.83 8.64
N ILE A 53 -6.53 9.37 7.42
CA ILE A 53 -6.16 10.03 6.16
C ILE A 53 -6.54 11.52 6.16
N ARG A 54 -7.68 11.89 6.76
CA ARG A 54 -8.18 13.26 6.71
C ARG A 54 -7.33 14.28 7.47
N GLU A 55 -6.47 13.85 8.41
CA GLU A 55 -5.77 14.79 9.31
C GLU A 55 -4.25 14.83 9.12
N ARG A 56 -3.63 13.81 8.51
CA ARG A 56 -2.19 13.81 8.17
C ARG A 56 -1.87 12.67 7.20
N MET A 57 -1.02 12.92 6.20
CA MET A 57 -0.31 11.82 5.53
C MET A 57 0.36 10.97 6.60
N SER A 58 -0.06 9.71 6.74
CA SER A 58 0.52 8.80 7.72
C SER A 58 2.03 8.75 7.54
N ARG A 59 2.78 8.69 8.64
CA ARG A 59 4.25 8.50 8.63
C ARG A 59 4.67 7.37 7.67
N ASN A 60 3.88 6.31 7.62
CA ASN A 60 4.11 5.14 6.78
C ASN A 60 4.00 5.46 5.28
N TYR A 61 3.07 6.32 4.89
CA TYR A 61 2.95 6.78 3.51
C TYR A 61 4.13 7.65 3.09
N SER A 62 4.63 8.53 3.97
CA SER A 62 5.82 9.35 3.69
C SER A 62 7.07 8.49 3.46
N ILE A 63 7.32 7.50 4.33
CA ILE A 63 8.42 6.54 4.19
C ILE A 63 8.27 5.76 2.88
N PHE A 64 7.06 5.28 2.57
CA PHE A 64 6.79 4.54 1.34
C PHE A 64 7.03 5.38 0.08
N LYS A 65 6.65 6.66 0.10
CA LYS A 65 6.90 7.59 -1.00
C LYS A 65 8.38 7.82 -1.22
N GLU A 66 9.16 7.99 -0.15
CA GLU A 66 10.63 8.10 -0.25
C GLU A 66 11.27 6.83 -0.82
N LEU A 67 10.77 5.64 -0.45
CA LEU A 67 11.21 4.36 -1.00
C LEU A 67 10.99 4.22 -2.51
N CYS A 68 9.82 4.66 -2.98
CA CYS A 68 9.50 4.55 -4.40
C CYS A 68 10.45 5.44 -5.23
N GLY A 69 10.78 6.63 -4.72
CA GLY A 69 11.41 7.66 -5.53
C GLY A 69 10.49 8.10 -6.68
N LYS A 70 10.87 9.16 -7.39
CA LYS A 70 10.00 9.76 -8.42
C LYS A 70 9.80 8.86 -9.66
N ASP A 71 10.73 7.96 -9.94
CA ASP A 71 10.76 7.19 -11.19
C ASP A 71 10.09 5.81 -11.12
N ASN A 72 9.75 5.31 -9.91
CA ASN A 72 9.21 3.96 -9.74
C ASN A 72 7.72 3.91 -9.36
N CYS A 73 7.02 5.04 -9.34
CA CYS A 73 5.58 5.10 -9.01
C CYS A 73 4.74 4.17 -9.89
N LYS A 74 5.11 3.96 -11.17
CA LYS A 74 4.42 3.03 -12.08
C LYS A 74 4.34 1.57 -11.60
N ASN A 75 5.20 1.15 -10.68
CA ASN A 75 5.20 -0.21 -10.12
C ASN A 75 4.43 -0.28 -8.80
N VAL A 76 3.86 0.83 -8.32
CA VAL A 76 3.09 0.89 -7.08
C VAL A 76 1.63 0.59 -7.37
N ILE A 77 1.02 -0.21 -6.50
CA ILE A 77 -0.42 -0.46 -6.49
C ILE A 77 -0.95 -0.15 -5.09
N PHE A 78 -1.76 0.89 -4.96
CA PHE A 78 -2.50 1.14 -3.74
C PHE A 78 -3.67 0.16 -3.63
N VAL A 79 -3.79 -0.50 -2.48
CA VAL A 79 -4.82 -1.50 -2.23
C VAL A 79 -5.61 -1.10 -0.99
N THR A 80 -6.89 -0.76 -1.17
CA THR A 80 -7.77 -0.47 -0.04
C THR A 80 -8.38 -1.76 0.50
N THR A 81 -8.39 -1.93 1.82
CA THR A 81 -8.81 -3.16 2.53
C THR A 81 -9.84 -2.87 3.61
N MET A 82 -10.40 -3.91 4.26
CA MET A 82 -11.39 -3.77 5.35
C MET A 82 -12.69 -3.05 4.97
N TRP A 83 -13.10 -3.19 3.71
CA TRP A 83 -14.37 -2.68 3.18
C TRP A 83 -15.60 -3.23 3.92
N ASP A 84 -15.48 -4.37 4.58
CA ASP A 84 -16.54 -5.00 5.39
C ASP A 84 -16.79 -4.29 6.73
N ARG A 85 -16.01 -3.25 7.08
CA ARG A 85 -16.12 -2.52 8.35
C ARG A 85 -16.81 -1.15 8.24
N VAL A 86 -17.15 -0.72 7.03
CA VAL A 86 -17.82 0.56 6.76
C VAL A 86 -18.99 0.34 5.82
N SER A 87 -19.94 1.28 5.77
CA SER A 87 -20.97 1.25 4.72
C SER A 87 -20.35 1.58 3.36
N GLU A 88 -21.04 1.21 2.28
CA GLU A 88 -20.59 1.49 0.91
C GLU A 88 -20.45 2.99 0.66
N GLU A 89 -21.37 3.80 1.20
CA GLU A 89 -21.35 5.25 1.08
C GLU A 89 -20.13 5.86 1.77
N VAL A 90 -19.86 5.43 3.01
CA VAL A 90 -18.69 5.89 3.78
C VAL A 90 -17.39 5.42 3.13
N GLY A 91 -17.35 4.18 2.64
CA GLY A 91 -16.20 3.64 1.94
C GLY A 91 -15.90 4.40 0.65
N SER A 92 -16.93 4.69 -0.15
CA SER A 92 -16.80 5.48 -1.38
C SER A 92 -16.35 6.92 -1.11
N GLU A 93 -16.87 7.58 -0.07
CA GLU A 93 -16.44 8.93 0.31
C GLU A 93 -14.96 8.94 0.68
N ARG A 94 -14.52 8.01 1.53
CA ARG A 94 -13.11 7.90 1.94
C ARG A 94 -12.17 7.51 0.81
N GLU A 95 -12.65 6.68 -0.11
CA GLU A 95 -11.89 6.33 -1.30
C GLU A 95 -11.69 7.55 -2.18
N GLN A 96 -12.71 8.39 -2.36
CA GLN A 96 -12.55 9.66 -3.08
C GLN A 96 -11.57 10.60 -2.37
N ASP A 97 -11.61 10.69 -1.04
CA ASP A 97 -10.64 11.47 -0.26
C ASP A 97 -9.20 10.98 -0.48
N LEU A 98 -8.99 9.67 -0.60
CA LEU A 98 -7.68 9.08 -0.90
C LEU A 98 -7.13 9.49 -2.28
N HIS A 99 -8.01 9.75 -3.25
CA HIS A 99 -7.65 10.25 -4.58
C HIS A 99 -7.41 11.77 -4.62
N SER A 100 -7.64 12.48 -3.50
CA SER A 100 -7.44 13.93 -3.43
C SER A 100 -5.95 14.34 -3.43
N ASP A 101 -5.70 15.62 -3.76
CA ASP A 101 -4.38 16.25 -3.86
C ASP A 101 -3.52 16.11 -2.60
N PHE A 102 -4.12 15.87 -1.43
CA PHE A 102 -3.42 15.75 -0.14
C PHE A 102 -3.03 14.30 0.21
N CYS A 103 -3.40 13.33 -0.62
CA CYS A 103 -3.23 11.90 -0.35
C CYS A 103 -2.40 11.21 -1.44
N TRP A 104 -3.02 10.33 -2.26
CA TRP A 104 -2.31 9.51 -3.23
C TRP A 104 -2.18 10.15 -4.60
N TRP A 105 -2.84 11.29 -4.84
CA TRP A 105 -2.88 11.96 -6.13
C TRP A 105 -1.51 12.15 -6.77
N GLU A 106 -0.50 12.58 -6.02
CA GLU A 106 0.84 12.76 -6.56
C GLU A 106 1.44 11.45 -7.09
N MET A 107 1.28 10.34 -6.39
CA MET A 107 1.80 9.05 -6.85
C MET A 107 0.95 8.47 -7.99
N ILE A 108 -0.37 8.65 -7.93
CA ILE A 108 -1.31 8.21 -8.98
C ILE A 108 -1.04 8.98 -10.29
N SER A 109 -0.83 10.29 -10.21
CA SER A 109 -0.46 11.12 -11.38
C SER A 109 0.90 10.74 -11.99
N LEU A 110 1.78 10.11 -11.22
CA LEU A 110 3.05 9.52 -11.68
C LEU A 110 2.91 8.06 -12.17
N GLY A 111 1.69 7.53 -12.25
CA GLY A 111 1.38 6.24 -12.85
C GLY A 111 1.14 5.08 -11.88
N SER A 112 1.05 5.34 -10.57
CA SER A 112 0.60 4.32 -9.60
C SER A 112 -0.85 3.91 -9.88
N ASN A 113 -1.17 2.64 -9.67
CA ASN A 113 -2.55 2.14 -9.78
C ASN A 113 -3.22 2.06 -8.41
N HIS A 114 -4.54 1.98 -8.40
CA HIS A 114 -5.35 1.78 -7.20
C HIS A 114 -6.37 0.65 -7.43
N SER A 115 -6.57 -0.23 -6.45
CA SER A 115 -7.54 -1.33 -6.51
C SER A 115 -8.19 -1.59 -5.15
N PRO A 116 -9.52 -1.61 -5.05
CA PRO A 116 -10.20 -2.06 -3.84
C PRO A 116 -10.10 -3.58 -3.70
N LEU A 117 -9.74 -4.05 -2.52
CA LEU A 117 -9.80 -5.46 -2.13
C LEU A 117 -11.10 -5.73 -1.39
N GLN A 118 -12.16 -5.98 -2.16
CA GLN A 118 -13.44 -6.43 -1.63
C GLN A 118 -13.42 -7.96 -1.51
N ARG A 119 -14.03 -8.51 -0.45
CA ARG A 119 -14.16 -9.97 -0.32
C ARG A 119 -15.12 -10.49 -1.39
N ASP A 120 -14.58 -11.08 -2.45
CA ASP A 120 -15.34 -11.97 -3.32
C ASP A 120 -15.56 -13.32 -2.63
N TYR A 121 -16.34 -13.35 -1.55
CA TYR A 121 -16.83 -14.60 -0.97
C TYR A 121 -18.23 -14.89 -1.52
N LYS A 122 -18.30 -15.40 -2.75
CA LYS A 122 -19.37 -16.34 -3.12
C LYS A 122 -18.86 -17.75 -2.83
N ILE A 123 -18.91 -18.16 -1.55
CA ILE A 123 -19.05 -19.58 -1.27
C ILE A 123 -20.49 -19.89 -1.66
N SER A 124 -20.65 -20.50 -2.83
CA SER A 124 -21.87 -21.23 -3.14
C SER A 124 -22.03 -22.31 -2.08
N SER A 125 -22.86 -22.07 -1.09
CA SER A 125 -23.43 -23.12 -0.25
C SER A 125 -24.42 -23.91 -1.11
N GLU A 126 -23.89 -24.74 -2.00
CA GLU A 126 -24.66 -25.84 -2.54
C GLU A 126 -24.95 -26.80 -1.38
N HIS A 127 -26.22 -26.75 -0.97
CA HIS A 127 -26.85 -27.77 -0.18
C HIS A 127 -26.83 -29.08 -0.99
N HIS A 128 -26.24 -30.14 -0.43
CA HIS A 128 -26.84 -31.47 -0.30
C HIS A 128 -26.02 -32.34 0.65
#